data_AF-A0A1M6WAC2-F1
#
_entry.id   AF-A0A1M6WAC2-F1
#
_cell.length_a   1.000
_cell.length_b   1.000
_cell.length_c   1.000
_cell.angle_alpha   90.00
_cell.angle_beta   90.00
_cell.angle_gamma   90.00
#
_symmetry.space_group_name_H-M   'P 1'
#
loop_
_entity.id
_entity.type
_entity.pdbx_description
1 polymer ?
#
loop_
_entity_poly.entity_id
_entity_poly.type
_entity_poly.pdbx_seq_one_letter_code
_entity_poly.pdbx_strand_id
1 'polypeptide(L)'
;MTLIADFIPKVQAIYATGKPAFTDRKVWINKTQYFADVPEVSWGFYIGGYQPAQKWLKDRNGRELSFDDVKHFQKIIKILSETDRIMQTITMDLEAAAA
;
A
#
# COMPACT_ATOMS: atom_id res chain seq x y z
N MET A 1 3.60 -4.87 -18.85
CA MET A 1 3.74 -5.27 -17.43
C MET A 1 5.22 -5.13 -17.07
N THR A 2 5.64 -3.91 -16.75
CA THR A 2 7.05 -3.59 -16.52
C THR A 2 7.34 -3.83 -15.05
N LEU A 3 8.30 -4.73 -14.76
CA LEU A 3 8.77 -5.00 -13.41
C LEU A 3 9.32 -3.70 -12.80
N ILE A 4 8.68 -3.27 -11.71
CA ILE A 4 9.03 -2.08 -10.93
C ILE A 4 10.26 -2.42 -10.06
N ALA A 5 11.39 -2.67 -10.72
CA ALA A 5 12.66 -3.07 -10.08
C ALA A 5 13.77 -2.02 -10.24
N ASP A 6 13.52 -0.92 -10.96
CA ASP A 6 14.58 0.05 -11.24
C ASP A 6 14.57 1.20 -10.24
N PHE A 7 15.62 1.16 -9.41
CA PHE A 7 16.16 2.22 -8.57
C PHE A 7 15.66 2.33 -7.12
N ILE A 8 15.84 1.25 -6.36
CA ILE A 8 16.52 1.42 -5.07
C ILE A 8 17.89 0.75 -5.21
N PRO A 9 19.00 1.50 -5.21
CA PRO A 9 20.32 0.89 -5.24
C PRO A 9 20.41 -0.11 -4.08
N LYS A 10 20.75 -1.37 -4.37
CA LYS A 10 20.90 -2.48 -3.40
C LYS A 10 21.88 -2.20 -2.24
N VAL A 11 22.48 -1.02 -2.21
CA VAL A 11 23.55 -0.58 -1.30
C VAL A 11 23.05 0.51 -0.33
N GLN A 12 21.80 0.99 -0.44
CA GLN A 12 21.28 2.04 0.42
C GLN A 12 20.19 1.52 1.35
N ALA A 13 20.46 1.60 2.67
CA ALA A 13 19.48 1.33 3.71
C ALA A 13 18.21 2.16 3.47
N ILE A 14 17.06 1.51 3.58
CA ILE A 14 15.75 2.13 3.36
C ILE A 14 15.17 2.47 4.71
N TYR A 15 15.04 3.75 5.06
CA TYR A 15 14.44 4.13 6.35
C TYR A 15 13.06 4.73 6.13
N ALA A 16 12.03 4.11 6.70
CA ALA A 16 10.72 4.75 6.80
C ALA A 16 10.83 5.84 7.87
N THR A 17 10.92 7.11 7.49
CA THR A 17 11.05 8.23 8.43
C THR A 17 10.04 9.33 8.14
N GLY A 18 9.33 9.75 9.18
CA GLY A 18 8.27 10.73 9.10
C GLY A 18 6.89 10.13 8.78
N LYS A 19 5.95 11.01 8.45
CA LYS A 19 4.60 10.61 8.02
C LYS A 19 4.65 10.25 6.53
N PRO A 20 4.25 9.03 6.12
CA PRO A 20 4.13 8.69 4.72
C PRO A 20 3.23 9.66 3.97
N ALA A 21 3.62 10.05 2.76
CA ALA A 21 2.88 10.98 1.92
C ALA A 21 2.60 10.34 0.56
N PHE A 22 1.41 10.59 0.01
CA PHE A 22 1.01 10.12 -1.30
C PHE A 22 0.83 11.31 -2.25
N THR A 23 1.62 11.34 -3.32
CA THR A 23 1.54 12.35 -4.38
C THR A 23 2.01 11.74 -5.69
N ASP A 24 1.36 12.08 -6.81
CA ASP A 24 1.73 11.61 -8.16
C ASP A 24 1.88 10.09 -8.28
N ARG A 25 0.95 9.34 -7.65
CA ARG A 25 0.99 7.87 -7.57
C ARG A 25 2.25 7.30 -6.90
N LYS A 26 2.93 8.11 -6.07
CA LYS A 26 4.10 7.73 -5.28
C LYS A 26 3.78 7.76 -3.80
N VAL A 27 4.15 6.70 -3.08
CA VAL A 27 4.14 6.68 -1.61
C VAL A 27 5.54 6.98 -1.12
N TRP A 28 5.75 8.20 -0.65
CA TRP A 28 7.00 8.67 -0.08
C TRP A 28 7.15 8.14 1.34
N ILE A 29 8.27 7.46 1.61
CA ILE A 29 8.60 6.92 2.93
C ILE A 29 9.69 7.73 3.64
N ASN A 30 10.36 8.61 2.89
CA ASN A 30 11.23 9.68 3.38
C ASN A 30 11.43 10.71 2.25
N LYS A 31 12.42 11.60 2.38
CA LYS A 31 12.67 12.70 1.42
C LYS A 31 13.13 12.25 0.03
N THR A 32 13.69 11.05 -0.12
CA THR A 32 14.34 10.61 -1.37
C THR A 32 13.83 9.28 -1.89
N GLN A 33 13.21 8.47 -1.03
CA GLN A 33 12.75 7.12 -1.36
C GLN A 33 11.22 7.05 -1.35
N TYR A 34 10.69 6.34 -2.34
CA TYR A 34 9.25 6.15 -2.52
C TYR A 34 8.94 4.84 -3.22
N PHE A 35 7.71 4.35 -3.06
CA PHE A 35 7.13 3.31 -3.90
C PHE A 35 6.41 3.98 -5.08
N ALA A 36 6.78 3.61 -6.30
CA ALA A 36 6.20 4.15 -7.53
C ALA A 36 4.92 3.39 -7.94
N ASP A 37 4.11 4.04 -8.78
CA ASP A 37 2.92 3.46 -9.42
C ASP A 37 1.93 2.79 -8.45
N VAL A 38 1.78 3.37 -7.25
CA VAL A 38 0.82 2.89 -6.26
C VAL A 38 -0.58 3.39 -6.66
N PRO A 39 -1.57 2.48 -6.86
CA PRO A 39 -2.94 2.87 -7.14
C PRO A 39 -3.53 3.67 -5.96
N GLU A 40 -4.28 4.72 -6.27
CA GLU A 40 -4.92 5.56 -5.24
C GLU A 40 -5.87 4.73 -4.36
N VAL A 41 -6.60 3.80 -4.98
CA VAL A 41 -7.51 2.90 -4.26
C VAL A 41 -6.78 2.05 -3.23
N SER A 42 -5.56 1.58 -3.52
CA SER A 42 -4.76 0.80 -2.56
C SER A 42 -4.27 1.65 -1.39
N TRP A 43 -3.86 2.90 -1.64
CA TRP A 43 -3.41 3.81 -0.58
C TRP A 43 -4.55 4.30 0.30
N GLY A 44 -5.70 4.58 -0.33
CA GLY A 44 -6.91 5.09 0.30
C GLY A 44 -7.80 4.02 0.94
N PHE A 45 -7.57 2.73 0.64
CA PHE A 45 -8.45 1.63 1.05
C PHE A 45 -8.67 1.59 2.57
N TYR A 46 -9.93 1.55 2.99
CA TYR A 46 -10.31 1.39 4.39
C TYR A 46 -10.73 -0.05 4.68
N ILE A 47 -10.29 -0.57 5.83
CA ILE A 47 -10.84 -1.79 6.43
C ILE A 47 -11.26 -1.43 7.85
N GLY A 48 -12.58 -1.33 8.08
CA GLY A 48 -13.12 -0.72 9.30
C GLY A 48 -12.65 0.73 9.44
N GLY A 49 -12.07 1.07 10.59
CA GLY A 49 -11.65 2.45 10.92
C GLY A 49 -10.22 2.83 10.53
N TYR A 50 -9.50 2.03 9.74
CA TYR A 50 -8.09 2.31 9.41
C TYR A 50 -7.72 1.96 7.96
N GLN A 51 -6.59 2.52 7.51
CA GLN A 51 -6.03 2.30 6.17
C GLN A 51 -4.80 1.38 6.27
N PRO A 52 -4.88 0.12 5.78
CA PRO A 52 -3.84 -0.89 6.02
C PRO A 52 -2.45 -0.50 5.50
N ALA A 53 -2.37 0.03 4.27
CA ALA A 53 -1.10 0.45 3.67
C ALA A 53 -0.42 1.57 4.49
N GLN A 54 -1.21 2.57 4.91
CA GLN A 54 -0.69 3.69 5.69
C GLN A 54 -0.23 3.25 7.09
N LYS A 55 -1.06 2.42 7.76
CA LYS A 55 -0.75 1.89 9.08
C LYS A 55 0.54 1.06 9.06
N TRP A 56 0.72 0.19 8.06
CA TRP A 56 1.90 -0.67 7.98
C TRP A 56 3.21 0.14 7.92
N LEU A 57 3.24 1.22 7.14
CA LEU A 57 4.39 2.12 7.07
C LEU A 57 4.57 2.94 8.36
N LYS A 58 3.46 3.43 8.94
CA LYS A 58 3.50 4.17 10.22
C LYS A 58 4.09 3.33 11.35
N ASP A 59 3.73 2.06 11.44
CA ASP A 59 4.22 1.14 12.49
C ASP A 59 5.73 0.82 12.33
N ARG A 60 6.30 1.10 11.15
CA ARG A 60 7.73 0.92 10.85
C ARG A 60 8.51 2.23 10.77
N ASN A 61 7.89 3.35 11.15
CA ASN A 61 8.57 4.63 11.22
C ASN A 61 9.79 4.57 12.17
N GLY A 62 10.91 5.13 11.74
CA GLY A 62 12.20 5.09 12.44
C GLY A 62 12.98 3.77 12.27
N ARG A 63 12.52 2.85 11.42
CA ARG A 63 13.17 1.55 11.19
C ARG A 63 13.71 1.44 9.77
N GLU A 64 14.77 0.66 9.63
CA GLU A 64 15.23 0.19 8.33
C GLU A 64 14.24 -0.86 7.79
N LEU A 65 13.84 -0.73 6.53
CA LEU A 65 13.05 -1.70 5.80
C LEU A 65 14.01 -2.66 5.10
N SER A 66 13.92 -3.93 5.49
CA SER A 66 14.61 -4.98 4.75
C SER A 66 14.02 -5.15 3.34
N PHE A 67 14.72 -5.88 2.48
CA PHE A 67 14.18 -6.25 1.17
C PHE A 67 12.84 -7.01 1.27
N ASP A 68 12.69 -7.84 2.30
CA ASP A 68 11.44 -8.57 2.54
C ASP A 68 10.32 -7.65 3.04
N ASP A 69 10.62 -6.61 3.83
CA ASP A 69 9.66 -5.57 4.18
C ASP A 69 9.15 -4.83 2.93
N VAL A 70 10.06 -4.44 2.03
CA VAL A 70 9.71 -3.77 0.76
C VAL A 70 8.79 -4.67 -0.08
N LYS A 71 9.15 -5.94 -0.25
CA LYS A 71 8.31 -6.92 -0.95
C LYS A 71 6.96 -7.12 -0.26
N HIS A 72 6.94 -7.14 1.07
CA HIS A 72 5.72 -7.30 1.84
C HIS A 72 4.79 -6.11 1.62
N PHE A 73 5.31 -4.88 1.62
CA PHE A 73 4.52 -3.70 1.32
C PHE A 73 3.95 -3.73 -0.11
N GLN A 74 4.73 -4.14 -1.10
CA GLN A 74 4.25 -4.32 -2.48
C GLN A 74 3.09 -5.33 -2.55
N LYS A 75 3.17 -6.43 -1.80
CA LYS A 75 2.07 -7.41 -1.69
C LYS A 75 0.82 -6.79 -1.07
N ILE A 76 0.95 -5.96 -0.02
CA ILE A 76 -0.18 -5.24 0.56
C ILE A 76 -0.85 -4.36 -0.50
N ILE A 77 -0.09 -3.55 -1.23
CA ILE A 77 -0.63 -2.69 -2.29
C ILE A 77 -1.38 -3.51 -3.35
N LYS A 78 -0.80 -4.63 -3.78
CA LYS A 78 -1.42 -5.52 -4.77
C LYS A 78 -2.71 -6.15 -4.25
N ILE A 79 -2.71 -6.68 -3.03
CA ILE A 79 -3.88 -7.31 -2.43
C ILE A 79 -5.02 -6.31 -2.27
N LEU A 80 -4.75 -5.10 -1.81
CA LEU A 80 -5.79 -4.06 -1.68
C LEU A 80 -6.41 -3.69 -3.03
N SER A 81 -5.59 -3.60 -4.08
CA SER A 81 -6.08 -3.35 -5.45
C SER A 81 -6.93 -4.50 -5.98
N GLU A 82 -6.55 -5.75 -5.71
CA GLU A 82 -7.33 -6.92 -6.14
C GLU A 82 -8.61 -7.07 -5.33
N THR A 83 -8.59 -6.76 -4.03
CA THR A 83 -9.79 -6.73 -3.20
C THR A 83 -10.80 -5.75 -3.73
N ASP A 84 -10.39 -4.50 -4.02
CA ASP A 84 -11.26 -3.50 -4.65
C ASP A 84 -11.87 -4.02 -5.96
N ARG A 85 -11.02 -4.54 -6.87
CA ARG A 85 -11.45 -5.10 -8.15
C ARG A 85 -12.47 -6.23 -7.97
N ILE A 86 -12.25 -7.16 -7.05
CA ILE A 86 -13.14 -8.29 -6.79
C ILE A 86 -14.45 -7.83 -6.15
N MET A 87 -14.39 -6.91 -5.18
CA MET A 87 -15.59 -6.37 -4.53
C MET A 87 -16.56 -5.74 -5.53
N GLN A 88 -16.04 -5.05 -6.55
CA GLN A 88 -16.86 -4.47 -7.62
C GLN A 88 -17.55 -5.52 -8.50
N THR A 89 -17.12 -6.79 -8.48
CA THR A 89 -17.78 -7.87 -9.24
C THR A 89 -18.82 -8.64 -8.42
N ILE A 90 -18.88 -8.41 -7.11
CA ILE A 90 -19.82 -9.11 -6.23
C ILE A 90 -21.20 -8.46 -6.35
N THR A 91 -22.19 -9.25 -6.74
CA THR A 91 -23.61 -8.88 -6.73
C THR A 91 -24.34 -9.84 -5.80
N MET A 92 -25.21 -9.31 -4.94
CA MET A 92 -25.98 -10.10 -3.98
C MET A 92 -27.42 -9.61 -3.94
N ASP A 93 -28.36 -10.54 -4.05
CA ASP A 93 -29.77 -10.28 -3.80
C ASP A 93 -30.00 -10.38 -2.29
N LEU A 94 -30.37 -9.26 -1.66
CA LEU A 94 -30.67 -9.21 -0.24
C LEU A 94 -32.19 -9.26 -0.07
N GLU A 95 -32.71 -10.38 0.43
CA GLU A 95 -34.09 -10.43 0.91
C GLU A 95 -34.18 -9.59 2.19
N ALA A 96 -35.14 -8.66 2.23
CA ALA A 96 -35.42 -7.89 3.44
C ALA A 96 -35.83 -8.87 4.55
N ALA A 97 -35.15 -8.80 5.69
CA ALA A 97 -35.54 -9.57 6.86
C ALA A 97 -37.01 -9.26 7.18
N ALA A 98 -37.86 -10.29 7.22
CA ALA A 98 -39.26 -10.15 7.61
C ALA A 98 -39.32 -9.47 8.99
N ALA A 99 -39.93 -8.28 9.02
CA ALA A 99 -40.10 -7.47 10.21
C ALA A 99 -41.10 -8.08 11.20
#